data_AF-A0A455U5W8-F1
#
_entry.id   AF-A0A455U5W8-F1
#
_cell.length_a   1.000
_cell.length_b   1.000
_cell.length_c   1.000
_cell.angle_alpha   90.00
_cell.angle_beta   90.00
_cell.angle_gamma   90.00
#
_symmetry.space_group_name_H-M   'P 1'
#
loop_
_entity.id
_entity.type
_entity.pdbx_description
1 polymer ?
#
loop_
_entity_poly.entity_id
_entity_poly.type
_entity_poly.pdbx_seq_one_letter_code
_entity_poly.pdbx_strand_id
1 'polypeptide(L)'
;MPSKTPHYEGVCLLNGQDHTTEALLKRTPVGSVWGVGRRLAERLAIGGVNTAWDLRESDEKLLRKRFSVVLARTALELRGIPAWR
;
A
#
# COMPACT_ATOMS: atom_id res chain seq x y z
N MET A 1 -7.86 -25.52 -18.74
CA MET A 1 -6.95 -24.39 -19.02
C MET A 1 -6.50 -23.81 -17.70
N PRO A 2 -5.22 -23.86 -17.29
CA PRO A 2 -4.83 -23.30 -16.00
C PRO A 2 -4.47 -21.82 -16.18
N SER A 3 -5.21 -20.94 -15.50
CA SER A 3 -4.85 -19.53 -15.31
C SER A 3 -3.59 -19.47 -14.47
N LYS A 4 -2.44 -19.21 -15.11
CA LYS A 4 -1.17 -18.98 -14.41
C LYS A 4 -1.19 -17.60 -13.74
N THR A 5 -1.62 -17.54 -12.49
CA THR A 5 -1.25 -16.42 -11.60
C THR A 5 0.17 -16.66 -11.08
N PRO A 6 1.09 -15.69 -11.19
CA PRO A 6 2.44 -15.85 -10.65
C PRO A 6 2.39 -15.96 -9.13
N HIS A 7 2.98 -17.02 -8.59
CA HIS A 7 3.25 -17.19 -7.17
C HIS A 7 4.39 -16.23 -6.78
N TYR A 8 4.08 -15.21 -5.97
CA TYR A 8 5.10 -14.38 -5.32
C TYR A 8 5.45 -15.00 -3.96
N GLU A 9 6.28 -16.04 -3.95
CA GLU A 9 6.89 -16.59 -2.74
C GLU A 9 8.10 -15.73 -2.34
N GLY A 10 7.96 -14.98 -1.24
CA GLY A 10 9.11 -14.46 -0.49
C GLY A 10 9.76 -13.20 -1.06
N VAL A 11 9.31 -12.04 -0.57
CA VAL A 11 9.94 -10.71 -0.72
C VAL A 11 10.09 -10.25 -2.18
N CYS A 12 9.05 -9.59 -2.69
CA CYS A 12 9.17 -8.82 -3.92
C CYS A 12 9.89 -7.50 -3.61
N LEU A 13 11.13 -7.33 -4.11
CA LEU A 13 11.80 -6.03 -4.16
C LEU A 13 11.06 -5.18 -5.18
N LEU A 14 9.98 -4.53 -4.75
CA LEU A 14 9.21 -3.63 -5.58
C LEU A 14 10.05 -2.37 -5.80
N ASN A 15 10.68 -2.25 -6.97
CA ASN A 15 11.16 -0.95 -7.41
C ASN A 15 9.94 -0.04 -7.52
N GLY A 16 9.92 1.04 -6.73
CA GLY A 16 8.76 1.92 -6.60
C GLY A 16 8.27 2.50 -7.93
N GLN A 17 9.11 2.58 -8.97
CA GLN A 17 8.76 3.24 -10.24
C GLN A 17 8.48 2.27 -11.40
N ASP A 18 8.39 0.96 -11.16
CA ASP A 18 8.09 -0.01 -12.22
C ASP A 18 6.57 -0.12 -12.48
N HIS A 19 6.16 -0.21 -13.76
CA HIS A 19 4.78 -0.49 -14.17
C HIS A 19 4.26 -1.80 -13.56
N THR A 20 5.14 -2.79 -13.34
CA THR A 20 4.75 -4.04 -12.67
C THR A 20 4.34 -3.80 -11.21
N THR A 21 5.07 -2.94 -10.50
CA THR A 21 4.77 -2.52 -9.13
C THR A 21 3.45 -1.76 -9.07
N GLU A 22 3.22 -0.81 -9.98
CA GLU A 22 1.95 -0.08 -10.06
C GLU A 22 0.76 -1.01 -10.26
N ALA A 23 0.85 -1.92 -11.23
CA ALA A 23 -0.21 -2.88 -11.51
C ALA A 23 -0.49 -3.81 -10.32
N LEU A 24 0.54 -4.23 -9.59
CA LEU A 24 0.39 -5.03 -8.39
C LEU A 24 -0.30 -4.25 -7.26
N LEU A 25 0.15 -3.02 -6.98
CA LEU A 25 -0.38 -2.20 -5.91
C LEU A 25 -1.85 -1.78 -6.15
N LYS A 26 -2.22 -1.51 -7.41
CA LYS A 26 -3.61 -1.22 -7.80
C LYS A 26 -4.56 -2.40 -7.60
N ARG A 27 -4.04 -3.64 -7.61
CA ARG A 27 -4.83 -4.86 -7.39
C ARG A 27 -4.77 -5.36 -5.95
N THR A 28 -3.94 -4.74 -5.12
CA THR A 28 -3.76 -5.12 -3.71
C THR A 28 -4.70 -4.30 -2.85
N PRO A 29 -5.68 -4.91 -2.15
CA PRO A 29 -6.54 -4.19 -1.22
C PRO A 29 -5.72 -3.53 -0.11
N VAL A 30 -6.11 -2.34 0.34
CA VAL A 30 -5.38 -1.62 1.39
C VAL A 30 -5.31 -2.40 2.70
N GLY A 31 -6.32 -3.23 3.00
CA GLY A 31 -6.35 -4.12 4.16
C GLY A 31 -5.39 -5.33 4.07
N SER A 32 -4.79 -5.58 2.90
CA SER A 32 -3.73 -6.59 2.73
C SER A 32 -2.33 -6.02 2.95
N VAL A 33 -2.20 -4.70 3.14
CA VAL A 33 -0.94 -4.05 3.51
C VAL A 33 -0.61 -4.36 4.96
N TRP A 34 0.61 -4.83 5.22
CA TRP A 34 1.07 -5.11 6.58
C TRP A 34 0.90 -3.87 7.49
N GLY A 35 0.36 -4.09 8.68
CA GLY A 35 0.05 -3.01 9.64
C GLY A 35 -1.30 -2.32 9.43
N VAL A 36 -2.04 -2.61 8.34
CA VAL A 36 -3.39 -2.09 8.11
C VAL A 36 -4.45 -3.12 8.51
N GLY A 37 -4.99 -2.98 9.72
CA GLY A 37 -6.09 -3.84 10.19
C GLY A 37 -7.45 -3.49 9.58
N ARG A 38 -8.42 -4.40 9.69
CA ARG A 38 -9.79 -4.28 9.12
C ARG A 38 -10.46 -2.93 9.41
N ARG A 39 -10.52 -2.51 10.68
CA ARG A 39 -11.16 -1.24 11.07
C ARG A 39 -10.47 -0.01 10.45
N LEU A 40 -9.15 -0.07 10.27
CA LEU A 40 -8.41 1.00 9.61
C LEU A 40 -8.69 1.01 8.10
N ALA A 41 -8.71 -0.16 7.47
CA ALA A 41 -9.09 -0.31 6.06
C ALA A 41 -10.49 0.25 5.78
N GLU A 42 -11.48 -0.03 6.65
CA GLU A 42 -12.84 0.53 6.52
C GLU A 42 -12.84 2.08 6.61
N ARG A 43 -12.06 2.66 7.52
CA ARG A 43 -11.94 4.12 7.64
C ARG A 43 -11.20 4.75 6.45
N LEU A 44 -10.23 4.04 5.88
CA LEU A 44 -9.50 4.46 4.68
C LEU A 44 -10.41 4.43 3.45
N ALA A 45 -11.24 3.39 3.31
CA ALA A 45 -12.21 3.26 2.23
C ALA A 45 -13.23 4.42 2.22
N ILE A 46 -13.69 4.87 3.39
CA ILE A 46 -14.54 6.08 3.51
C ILE A 46 -13.84 7.33 2.96
N GLY A 47 -12.51 7.39 3.08
CA GLY A 47 -11.68 8.46 2.54
C GLY A 47 -11.26 8.27 1.07
N GLY A 48 -11.77 7.26 0.37
CA GLY A 48 -11.42 6.95 -1.02
C GLY A 48 -10.15 6.10 -1.20
N VAL A 49 -9.55 5.61 -0.11
CA VAL A 49 -8.33 4.79 -0.16
C VAL A 49 -8.71 3.33 -0.05
N ASN A 50 -8.71 2.61 -1.19
CA ASN A 50 -9.19 1.23 -1.26
C ASN A 50 -8.05 0.24 -1.56
N THR A 51 -7.00 0.69 -2.22
CA THR A 51 -5.86 -0.12 -2.66
C THR A 51 -4.56 0.34 -2.04
N ALA A 52 -3.53 -0.50 -2.11
CA ALA A 52 -2.17 -0.13 -1.71
C ALA A 52 -1.63 1.02 -2.57
N TRP A 53 -2.06 1.12 -3.83
CA TRP A 53 -1.73 2.26 -4.71
C TRP A 53 -2.37 3.55 -4.21
N ASP A 54 -3.64 3.54 -3.81
CA ASP A 54 -4.29 4.74 -3.27
C ASP A 54 -3.61 5.20 -1.98
N LEU A 55 -3.18 4.26 -1.13
CA LEU A 55 -2.43 4.57 0.09
C LEU A 55 -1.07 5.19 -0.25
N ARG A 56 -0.37 4.63 -1.23
CA ARG A 56 0.88 5.18 -1.74
C ARG A 56 0.70 6.60 -2.28
N GLU A 57 -0.37 6.90 -3.00
CA GLU A 57 -0.60 8.22 -3.59
C GLU A 57 -1.19 9.25 -2.59
N SER A 58 -1.58 8.80 -1.40
CA SER A 58 -2.20 9.66 -0.38
C SER A 58 -1.22 10.70 0.20
N ASP A 59 -1.72 11.90 0.51
CA ASP A 59 -0.91 12.95 1.13
C ASP A 59 -0.42 12.52 2.53
N GLU A 60 0.90 12.58 2.71
CA GLU A 60 1.55 12.11 3.93
C GLU A 60 1.12 12.92 5.17
N LYS A 61 0.98 14.25 5.04
CA LYS A 61 0.60 15.11 6.16
C LYS A 61 -0.83 14.81 6.60
N LEU A 62 -1.73 14.55 5.65
CA LEU A 62 -3.10 14.12 5.93
C LEU A 62 -3.14 12.75 6.60
N LEU A 63 -2.34 11.78 6.13
CA LEU A 63 -2.25 10.47 6.76
C LEU A 63 -1.76 10.57 8.22
N ARG A 64 -0.71 11.37 8.47
CA ARG A 64 -0.19 11.64 9.82
C ARG A 64 -1.25 12.27 10.72
N LYS A 65 -1.97 13.28 10.22
CA LYS A 65 -2.98 14.04 10.99
C LYS A 65 -4.24 13.24 11.28
N ARG A 66 -4.71 12.42 10.34
CA ARG A 66 -6.02 11.76 10.41
C ARG A 66 -5.99 10.32 10.91
N PHE A 67 -4.85 9.64 10.75
CA PHE A 67 -4.70 8.22 11.08
C PHE A 67 -3.54 7.97 12.03
N SER A 68 -2.30 7.97 11.53
CA SER A 68 -1.11 7.75 12.36
C SER A 68 0.17 8.06 11.58
N VAL A 69 1.26 8.29 12.32
CA VAL A 69 2.62 8.39 11.75
C VAL A 69 3.05 7.07 11.10
N VAL A 70 2.63 5.93 11.64
CA VAL A 70 2.96 4.60 11.09
C VAL A 70 2.37 4.43 9.69
N LEU A 71 1.09 4.75 9.50
CA LEU A 71 0.44 4.64 8.20
C LEU A 71 1.08 5.56 7.15
N ALA A 72 1.48 6.77 7.56
CA ALA A 72 2.20 7.68 6.69
C ALA A 72 3.58 7.14 6.27
N ARG A 73 4.31 6.48 7.19
CA ARG A 73 5.57 5.79 6.86
C ARG A 73 5.34 4.63 5.91
N THR A 74 4.30 3.84 6.11
CA THR A 74 3.92 2.76 5.18
C THR A 74 3.66 3.31 3.77
N ALA A 75 2.99 4.45 3.63
CA ALA A 75 2.79 5.08 2.33
C ALA A 75 4.12 5.50 1.66
N LEU A 76 5.08 6.02 2.44
CA LEU A 76 6.43 6.34 1.95
C LEU A 76 7.21 5.09 1.54
N GLU A 77 7.15 4.01 2.31
CA GLU A 77 7.78 2.74 1.97
C GLU A 77 7.23 2.17 0.65
N LEU A 78 5.92 2.28 0.41
CA LEU A 78 5.28 1.89 -0.85
C LEU A 78 5.69 2.76 -2.05
N ARG A 79 6.22 3.97 -1.80
CA ARG A 79 6.87 4.83 -2.81
C ARG A 79 8.33 4.43 -3.06
N GLY A 80 8.88 3.51 -2.28
CA GLY A 80 10.30 3.18 -2.27
C GLY A 80 11.16 4.15 -1.45
N ILE A 81 10.53 5.00 -0.62
CA ILE A 81 11.24 5.95 0.24
C ILE A 81 11.46 5.29 1.61
N PRO A 82 12.71 5.06 2.04
CA PRO A 82 12.99 4.47 3.34
C PRO A 82 12.51 5.41 4.46
N ALA A 83 11.58 4.93 5.28
CA ALA A 83 10.97 5.69 6.38
C ALA A 83 11.17 5.03 7.77
N TRP A 84 11.87 3.91 7.80
CA TRP A 84 12.21 3.11 8.98
C TRP A 84 13.68 3.24 9.40
N ARG A 85 14.46 4.07 8.70
CA ARG A 85 15.84 4.40 9.06
C ARG A 85 15.90 5.70 9.86
#